data_AF-A7MRQ6-F1
#
_entry.id   AF-A7MRQ6-F1
#
_cell.length_a   1.000
_cell.length_b   1.000
_cell.length_c   1.000
_cell.angle_alpha   90.00
_cell.angle_beta   90.00
_cell.angle_gamma   90.00
#
_symmetry.space_group_name_H-M   'P 1'
#
loop_
_entity.id
_entity.type
_entity.pdbx_description
1 polymer ?
#
loop_
_entity_poly.entity_id
_entity_poly.type
_entity_poly.pdbx_seq_one_letter_code
_entity_poly.pdbx_strand_id
1 'polypeptide(L)'
;MKLSALFIASLLMAGYVCAGQAVPVALKDGPNTLDINQDGANDLIFSATYDNNTSHPSSTLTVYIQKDHAWLIVPVPDDDGFTWSDFRLSASTTKISGYEPYQVNHIFYLVRAVKMAESSESTDLTDATKVKFTRYRIASNTADPGVAAFFWQPSGSYVTDAAYSDVDEAFRTLNMDKFL
;
A
#
# COMPACT_ATOMS: atom_id res chain seq x y z
N MET A 1 37.67 21.83 39.96
CA MET A 1 37.47 20.81 38.92
C MET A 1 36.41 19.80 39.35
N LYS A 2 35.12 20.06 39.09
CA LYS A 2 34.02 19.08 39.22
C LYS A 2 32.90 19.43 38.23
N LEU A 3 33.25 19.44 36.95
CA LEU A 3 32.31 19.49 35.82
C LEU A 3 32.70 18.36 34.87
N SER A 4 32.34 17.12 35.20
CA SER A 4 32.63 16.00 34.30
C SER A 4 31.77 14.76 34.50
N ALA A 5 30.89 14.70 35.50
CA ALA A 5 30.07 13.51 35.75
C ALA A 5 28.62 13.61 35.27
N LEU A 6 28.06 14.82 35.07
CA LEU A 6 26.65 14.98 34.72
C LEU A 6 26.34 14.95 33.22
N PHE A 7 27.34 15.07 32.34
CA PHE A 7 27.13 15.14 30.89
C PHE A 7 27.09 13.77 30.20
N ILE A 8 27.52 12.71 30.90
CA ILE A 8 27.63 11.35 30.32
C ILE A 8 26.34 10.55 30.57
N ALA A 9 25.53 10.90 31.58
CA ALA A 9 24.27 10.22 31.87
C ALA A 9 23.12 10.63 30.92
N SER A 10 23.23 11.76 30.22
CA SER A 10 22.20 12.23 29.28
C SER A 10 22.36 11.69 27.85
N LEU A 11 23.45 10.99 27.52
CA LEU A 11 23.74 10.52 26.16
C LEU A 11 23.31 9.06 25.89
N LEU A 12 22.78 8.34 26.88
CA LEU A 12 22.39 6.92 26.75
C LEU A 12 20.88 6.71 26.54
N MET A 13 20.10 7.79 26.44
CA MET A 13 18.71 7.75 25.94
C MET A 13 18.66 8.08 24.44
N ALA A 14 19.66 7.64 23.67
CA ALA A 14 19.47 7.47 22.24
C ALA A 14 18.48 6.31 22.09
N GLY A 15 17.19 6.66 22.07
CA GLY A 15 16.12 5.70 21.86
C GLY A 15 16.47 4.88 20.62
N TYR A 16 16.63 3.58 20.82
CA TYR A 16 16.47 2.64 19.74
C TYR A 16 15.04 2.83 19.25
N VAL A 17 14.86 3.67 18.22
CA VAL A 17 13.69 3.58 17.38
C VAL A 17 13.86 2.22 16.71
N CYS A 18 13.28 1.19 17.33
CA CYS A 18 13.04 -0.06 16.62
C CYS A 18 12.24 0.35 15.40
N ALA A 19 12.91 0.39 14.24
CA ALA A 19 12.22 0.51 12.97
C ALA A 19 11.18 -0.61 12.97
N GLY A 20 9.91 -0.23 12.92
CA GLY A 20 8.82 -1.19 12.92
C GLY A 20 9.02 -2.11 11.75
N GLN A 21 9.24 -3.40 12.01
CA GLN A 21 9.35 -4.35 10.92
C GLN A 21 8.03 -4.35 10.16
N ALA A 22 8.10 -4.11 8.85
CA ALA A 22 6.94 -4.22 8.01
C ALA A 22 6.54 -5.69 7.88
N VAL A 23 5.28 -5.98 8.19
CA VAL A 23 4.71 -7.32 8.10
C VAL A 23 3.66 -7.34 6.99
N PRO A 24 3.80 -8.20 5.98
CA PRO A 24 2.74 -8.41 4.99
C PRO A 24 1.44 -8.85 5.65
N VAL A 25 0.30 -8.30 5.23
CA VAL A 25 -1.01 -8.71 5.71
C VAL A 25 -1.56 -9.78 4.77
N ALA A 26 -1.58 -11.03 5.22
CA ALA A 26 -2.19 -12.12 4.44
C ALA A 26 -3.72 -12.00 4.47
N LEU A 27 -4.32 -11.76 3.31
CA LEU A 27 -5.78 -11.74 3.15
C LEU A 27 -6.26 -13.11 2.69
N LYS A 28 -7.35 -13.60 3.28
CA LYS A 28 -8.10 -14.76 2.75
C LYS A 28 -9.09 -14.29 1.69
N ASP A 29 -9.52 -15.22 0.83
CA ASP A 29 -10.61 -14.96 -0.10
C ASP A 29 -11.92 -14.60 0.67
N GLY A 30 -12.64 -13.60 0.15
CA GLY A 30 -13.82 -13.02 0.78
C GLY A 30 -13.50 -12.02 1.91
N PRO A 31 -14.32 -11.99 2.98
CA PRO A 31 -14.25 -10.94 4.00
C PRO A 31 -13.11 -11.12 5.00
N ASN A 32 -12.31 -10.08 5.19
CA ASN A 32 -11.25 -9.97 6.18
C ASN A 32 -11.55 -8.81 7.13
N THR A 33 -11.37 -9.00 8.43
CA THR A 33 -11.65 -7.98 9.44
C THR A 33 -10.35 -7.47 10.06
N LEU A 34 -10.15 -6.16 10.03
CA LEU A 34 -8.97 -5.50 10.58
C LEU A 34 -9.33 -4.06 10.99
N ASP A 35 -8.75 -3.55 12.06
CA ASP A 35 -8.82 -2.12 12.39
C ASP A 35 -7.82 -1.36 11.50
N ILE A 36 -8.31 -0.78 10.40
CA ILE A 36 -7.48 -0.16 9.35
C ILE A 36 -7.24 1.31 9.67
N ASN A 37 -8.24 1.99 10.23
CA ASN A 37 -8.21 3.41 10.57
C ASN A 37 -7.75 3.70 12.02
N GLN A 38 -7.48 2.66 12.81
CA GLN A 38 -7.01 2.70 14.21
C GLN A 38 -8.00 3.34 15.19
N ASP A 39 -9.31 3.21 14.94
CA ASP A 39 -10.35 3.72 15.85
C ASP A 39 -10.84 2.68 16.87
N GLY A 40 -10.29 1.46 16.82
CA GLY A 40 -10.64 0.35 17.70
C GLY A 40 -11.84 -0.48 17.24
N ALA A 41 -12.50 -0.10 16.14
CA ALA A 41 -13.51 -0.92 15.48
C ALA A 41 -12.88 -1.77 14.37
N ASN A 42 -13.50 -2.92 14.07
CA ASN A 42 -13.07 -3.72 12.94
C ASN A 42 -13.69 -3.18 11.65
N ASP A 43 -12.83 -2.86 10.71
CA ASP A 43 -13.18 -2.58 9.32
C ASP A 43 -13.22 -3.87 8.49
N LEU A 44 -13.72 -3.76 7.27
CA LEU A 44 -13.84 -4.87 6.33
C LEU A 44 -12.97 -4.64 5.10
N ILE A 45 -12.10 -5.61 4.81
CA ILE A 45 -11.41 -5.76 3.54
C ILE A 45 -12.03 -6.95 2.81
N PHE A 46 -12.66 -6.72 1.66
CA PHE A 46 -13.18 -7.80 0.84
C PHE A 46 -12.18 -8.12 -0.27
N SER A 47 -11.55 -9.29 -0.18
CA SER A 47 -10.65 -9.82 -1.21
C SER A 47 -11.46 -10.70 -2.15
N ALA A 48 -11.27 -10.56 -3.45
CA ALA A 48 -11.94 -11.40 -4.43
C ALA A 48 -11.10 -11.55 -5.71
N THR A 49 -11.68 -12.20 -6.70
CA THR A 49 -11.11 -12.37 -8.04
C THR A 49 -12.07 -11.82 -9.08
N TYR A 50 -11.58 -10.97 -9.97
CA TYR A 50 -12.31 -10.54 -11.16
C TYR A 50 -12.10 -11.58 -12.27
N ASP A 51 -13.10 -12.45 -12.42
CA ASP A 51 -13.12 -13.46 -13.47
C ASP A 51 -13.83 -12.94 -14.72
N ASN A 52 -13.05 -12.74 -15.78
CA ASN A 52 -13.53 -12.39 -17.11
C ASN A 52 -13.23 -13.51 -18.13
N ASN A 53 -13.14 -14.76 -17.69
CA ASN A 53 -12.80 -15.96 -18.47
C ASN A 53 -11.37 -15.93 -19.06
N THR A 54 -10.40 -15.41 -18.31
CA THR A 54 -8.97 -15.48 -18.65
C THR A 54 -8.27 -16.53 -17.79
N SER A 55 -7.11 -17.02 -18.22
CA SER A 55 -6.33 -18.01 -17.46
C SER A 55 -5.67 -17.44 -16.19
N HIS A 56 -5.59 -16.11 -16.09
CA HIS A 56 -4.94 -15.39 -14.99
C HIS A 56 -5.83 -14.22 -14.53
N PRO A 57 -6.94 -14.52 -13.83
CA PRO A 57 -7.88 -13.50 -13.41
C PRO A 57 -7.22 -12.56 -12.38
N SER A 58 -7.71 -11.32 -12.36
CA SER A 58 -7.14 -10.27 -11.51
C SER A 58 -7.62 -10.39 -10.07
N SER A 59 -6.72 -10.19 -9.11
CA SER A 59 -7.06 -10.09 -7.70
C SER A 59 -7.66 -8.72 -7.39
N THR A 60 -8.73 -8.69 -6.62
CA THR A 60 -9.43 -7.45 -6.25
C THR A 60 -9.52 -7.25 -4.74
N LEU A 61 -9.52 -5.99 -4.32
CA LEU A 61 -9.60 -5.57 -2.93
C LEU A 61 -10.50 -4.33 -2.80
N THR A 62 -11.52 -4.43 -1.96
CA THR A 62 -12.41 -3.32 -1.60
C THR A 62 -12.37 -3.11 -0.08
N VAL A 63 -12.30 -1.86 0.36
CA VAL A 63 -12.26 -1.52 1.79
C VAL A 63 -13.53 -0.79 2.21
N TYR A 64 -14.07 -1.20 3.36
CA TYR A 64 -15.20 -0.57 4.02
C TYR A 64 -14.80 -0.25 5.46
N ILE A 65 -14.90 1.03 5.84
CA ILE A 65 -14.66 1.49 7.20
C ILE A 65 -15.96 1.45 7.99
N GLN A 66 -15.95 0.88 9.19
CA GLN A 66 -17.10 0.92 10.08
C GLN A 66 -17.10 2.26 10.84
N LYS A 67 -18.13 3.07 10.66
CA LYS A 67 -18.35 4.27 11.47
C LYS A 67 -19.82 4.49 11.79
N ASP A 68 -20.10 4.77 13.06
CA ASP A 68 -21.45 5.14 13.54
C ASP A 68 -22.57 4.16 13.12
N HIS A 69 -22.27 2.86 13.17
CA HIS A 69 -23.14 1.75 12.74
C HIS A 69 -23.41 1.67 11.23
N ALA A 70 -22.58 2.33 10.42
CA ALA A 70 -22.62 2.29 8.97
C ALA A 70 -21.30 1.81 8.37
N TRP A 71 -21.38 1.17 7.21
CA TRP A 71 -20.22 0.78 6.42
C TRP A 71 -19.97 1.82 5.32
N LEU A 72 -18.80 2.43 5.35
CA LEU A 72 -18.38 3.47 4.41
C LEU A 72 -17.33 2.90 3.46
N ILE A 73 -17.69 2.73 2.19
CA ILE A 73 -16.77 2.25 1.17
C ILE A 73 -15.70 3.30 0.84
N VAL A 74 -14.45 2.87 0.70
CA VAL A 74 -13.31 3.76 0.43
C VAL A 74 -13.02 3.79 -1.08
N PRO A 75 -13.06 4.96 -1.74
CA PRO A 75 -12.75 5.07 -3.17
C PRO A 75 -11.26 4.83 -3.45
N VAL A 76 -10.92 4.30 -4.62
CA VAL A 76 -9.54 4.18 -5.10
C VAL A 76 -9.01 5.59 -5.47
N PRO A 77 -7.76 5.95 -5.12
CA PRO A 77 -7.18 7.24 -5.51
C PRO A 77 -7.16 7.46 -7.02
N ASP A 78 -7.52 8.67 -7.43
CA ASP A 78 -7.43 9.15 -8.82
C ASP A 78 -8.20 8.27 -9.82
N ASP A 79 -9.24 7.57 -9.35
CA ASP A 79 -10.11 6.68 -10.13
C ASP A 79 -11.58 6.90 -9.71
N ASP A 80 -12.52 6.54 -10.59
CA ASP A 80 -13.97 6.62 -10.33
C ASP A 80 -14.50 5.33 -9.65
N GLY A 81 -13.61 4.43 -9.26
CA GLY A 81 -13.90 3.12 -8.70
C GLY A 81 -13.69 2.99 -7.19
N PHE A 82 -14.11 1.84 -6.64
CA PHE A 82 -13.99 1.49 -5.22
C PHE A 82 -13.20 0.20 -4.96
N THR A 83 -12.70 -0.42 -6.03
CA THR A 83 -12.07 -1.73 -5.97
C THR A 83 -10.68 -1.64 -6.58
N TRP A 84 -9.66 -1.87 -5.76
CA TRP A 84 -8.30 -2.07 -6.24
C TRP A 84 -8.26 -3.36 -7.05
N SER A 85 -7.59 -3.32 -8.19
CA SER A 85 -7.30 -4.50 -8.99
C SER A 85 -5.82 -4.51 -9.38
N ASP A 86 -5.26 -5.70 -9.48
CA ASP A 86 -4.03 -5.86 -10.23
C ASP A 86 -4.34 -5.89 -11.74
N PHE A 87 -3.34 -5.56 -12.55
CA PHE A 87 -3.49 -5.50 -14.00
C PHE A 87 -2.36 -6.24 -14.68
N ARG A 88 -2.75 -7.11 -15.62
CA ARG A 88 -1.86 -7.91 -16.47
C ARG A 88 -1.97 -7.45 -17.91
N LEU A 89 -0.85 -7.53 -18.64
CA LEU A 89 -0.88 -7.28 -20.07
C LEU A 89 -1.53 -8.45 -20.79
N SER A 90 -2.68 -8.21 -21.42
CA SER A 90 -3.43 -9.26 -22.14
C SER A 90 -3.76 -10.45 -21.22
N ALA A 91 -4.08 -11.62 -21.79
CA ALA A 91 -4.23 -12.87 -21.07
C ALA A 91 -2.88 -13.48 -20.62
N SER A 92 -1.81 -12.68 -20.48
CA SER A 92 -0.49 -13.15 -20.05
C SER A 92 -0.39 -13.24 -18.52
N THR A 93 0.65 -13.92 -18.04
CA THR A 93 0.99 -13.95 -16.61
C THR A 93 1.60 -12.65 -16.11
N THR A 94 2.08 -11.78 -17.02
CA THR A 94 2.88 -10.61 -16.69
C THR A 94 2.02 -9.51 -16.06
N LYS A 95 2.20 -9.29 -14.76
CA LYS A 95 1.54 -8.24 -14.00
C LYS A 95 2.33 -6.93 -14.10
N ILE A 96 1.68 -5.87 -14.56
CA ILE A 96 2.28 -4.54 -14.72
C ILE A 96 1.84 -3.53 -13.68
N SER A 97 0.77 -3.83 -12.95
CA SER A 97 0.42 -3.13 -11.73
C SER A 97 -0.25 -4.07 -10.73
N GLY A 98 -0.04 -3.82 -9.45
CA GLY A 98 -0.60 -4.61 -8.38
C GLY A 98 -0.54 -3.87 -7.06
N TYR A 99 -1.03 -4.51 -6.01
CA TYR A 99 -1.03 -3.96 -4.66
C TYR A 99 -0.75 -5.07 -3.65
N GLU A 100 -0.15 -4.69 -2.53
CA GLU A 100 0.03 -5.56 -1.38
C GLU A 100 -0.24 -4.78 -0.08
N PRO A 101 -1.01 -5.35 0.85
CA PRO A 101 -1.24 -4.75 2.16
C PRO A 101 -0.12 -5.10 3.16
N TYR A 102 0.25 -4.12 3.97
CA TYR A 102 1.31 -4.22 4.98
C TYR A 102 0.87 -3.59 6.30
N GLN A 103 1.46 -4.04 7.40
CA GLN A 103 1.35 -3.39 8.70
C GLN A 103 2.72 -2.97 9.20
N VAL A 104 2.87 -1.72 9.60
CA VAL A 104 4.09 -1.17 10.22
C VAL A 104 3.68 -0.44 11.50
N ASN A 105 4.22 -0.86 12.65
CA ASN A 105 3.85 -0.29 13.95
C ASN A 105 2.34 -0.20 14.16
N HIS A 106 1.63 -1.29 13.85
CA HIS A 106 0.17 -1.40 13.89
C HIS A 106 -0.61 -0.54 12.89
N ILE A 107 0.05 0.28 12.08
CA ILE A 107 -0.60 1.09 11.04
C ILE A 107 -0.72 0.26 9.77
N PHE A 108 -1.94 0.19 9.23
CA PHE A 108 -2.19 -0.45 7.94
C PHE A 108 -1.76 0.46 6.78
N TYR A 109 -1.06 -0.14 5.83
CA TYR A 109 -0.67 0.48 4.58
C TYR A 109 -1.08 -0.40 3.41
N LEU A 110 -1.49 0.24 2.32
CA LEU A 110 -1.59 -0.41 1.01
C LEU A 110 -0.44 0.11 0.15
N VAL A 111 0.40 -0.79 -0.36
CA VAL A 111 1.48 -0.44 -1.27
C VAL A 111 1.06 -0.82 -2.68
N ARG A 112 0.99 0.16 -3.58
CA ARG A 112 0.75 -0.06 -5.01
C ARG A 112 2.08 -0.11 -5.75
N ALA A 113 2.23 -1.07 -6.65
CA ALA A 113 3.33 -1.18 -7.60
C ALA A 113 2.84 -0.93 -9.03
N VAL A 114 3.59 -0.15 -9.81
CA VAL A 114 3.29 0.10 -11.22
C VAL A 114 4.59 0.10 -12.03
N LYS A 115 4.65 -0.70 -13.11
CA LYS A 115 5.75 -0.64 -14.08
C LYS A 115 5.76 0.72 -14.76
N MET A 116 6.93 1.34 -14.83
CA MET A 116 7.12 2.65 -15.46
C MET A 116 7.28 2.47 -16.97
N ALA A 117 6.46 3.17 -17.74
CA ALA A 117 6.75 3.45 -19.14
C ALA A 117 7.73 4.64 -19.19
N GLU A 118 8.85 4.52 -19.91
CA GLU A 118 9.67 5.68 -20.23
C GLU A 118 8.89 6.60 -21.18
N SER A 119 9.11 7.91 -21.05
CA SER A 119 8.38 8.97 -21.76
C SER A 119 8.66 9.02 -23.27
N SER A 120 9.52 8.17 -23.81
CA SER A 120 9.63 7.95 -25.26
C SER A 120 8.56 6.96 -25.72
N GLU A 121 7.90 7.26 -26.83
CA GLU A 121 6.70 6.60 -27.37
C GLU A 121 6.78 5.08 -27.66
N SER A 122 7.81 4.36 -27.20
CA SER A 122 8.02 2.94 -27.45
C SER A 122 8.32 2.10 -26.19
N THR A 123 7.89 2.52 -24.99
CA THR A 123 8.13 1.64 -23.84
C THR A 123 7.18 0.46 -23.85
N ASP A 124 7.73 -0.70 -24.20
CA ASP A 124 7.02 -1.97 -24.14
C ASP A 124 6.96 -2.44 -22.67
N LEU A 125 5.76 -2.44 -22.09
CA LEU A 125 5.56 -2.89 -20.71
C LEU A 125 5.66 -4.43 -20.58
N THR A 126 5.87 -5.17 -21.67
CA THR A 126 6.25 -6.58 -21.62
C THR A 126 7.73 -6.77 -21.26
N ASP A 127 8.59 -5.78 -21.56
CA ASP A 127 10.00 -5.79 -21.20
C ASP A 127 10.23 -5.49 -19.71
N ALA A 128 11.41 -5.81 -19.20
CA ALA A 128 11.77 -5.43 -17.84
C ALA A 128 11.88 -3.90 -17.71
N THR A 129 11.09 -3.30 -16.82
CA THR A 129 11.13 -1.86 -16.55
C THR A 129 11.25 -1.58 -15.06
N LYS A 130 11.63 -0.34 -14.70
CA LYS A 130 11.60 0.08 -13.29
C LYS A 130 10.17 0.09 -12.78
N VAL A 131 10.00 -0.16 -11.49
CA VAL A 131 8.70 -0.16 -10.83
C VAL A 131 8.62 1.03 -9.87
N LYS A 132 7.53 1.77 -9.92
CA LYS A 132 7.18 2.76 -8.91
C LYS A 132 6.34 2.11 -7.84
N PHE A 133 6.80 2.20 -6.59
CA PHE A 133 5.98 1.92 -5.42
C PHE A 133 5.38 3.21 -4.87
N THR A 134 4.08 3.19 -4.56
CA THR A 134 3.40 4.25 -3.83
C THR A 134 2.72 3.64 -2.60
N ARG A 135 2.95 4.21 -1.42
CA ARG A 135 2.37 3.74 -0.16
C ARG A 135 1.19 4.61 0.22
N TYR A 136 0.06 4.01 0.54
CA TYR A 136 -1.15 4.68 0.99
C TYR A 136 -1.50 4.27 2.41
N ARG A 137 -2.10 5.18 3.16
CA ARG A 137 -2.76 4.92 4.45
C ARG A 137 -4.19 5.46 4.40
N ILE A 138 -5.08 4.93 5.22
CA ILE A 138 -6.41 5.54 5.37
C ILE A 138 -6.28 6.86 6.13
N ALA A 139 -6.95 7.89 5.61
CA ALA A 139 -7.18 9.16 6.29
C ALA A 139 -8.69 9.44 6.30
N SER A 140 -9.11 10.31 7.22
CA SER A 140 -10.48 10.77 7.32
C SER A 140 -10.62 12.24 6.90
N ASN A 141 -11.78 12.58 6.37
CA ASN A 141 -12.18 13.95 6.09
C ASN A 141 -13.50 14.25 6.83
N THR A 142 -13.50 15.37 7.55
CA THR A 142 -14.71 15.91 8.21
C THR A 142 -14.96 17.37 7.86
N ALA A 143 -14.09 17.99 7.06
CA ALA A 143 -14.07 19.42 6.85
C ALA A 143 -14.66 19.82 5.50
N ASP A 144 -14.40 19.03 4.45
CA ASP A 144 -14.67 19.43 3.06
C ASP A 144 -15.89 18.68 2.50
N PRO A 145 -17.02 19.37 2.24
CA PRO A 145 -18.17 18.76 1.59
C PRO A 145 -17.82 18.23 0.19
N GLY A 146 -18.32 17.04 -0.15
CA GLY A 146 -18.08 16.41 -1.45
C GLY A 146 -16.78 15.61 -1.55
N VAL A 147 -15.90 15.67 -0.53
CA VAL A 147 -14.74 14.79 -0.41
C VAL A 147 -15.12 13.57 0.44
N ALA A 148 -14.68 12.38 0.03
CA ALA A 148 -15.00 11.14 0.72
C ALA A 148 -14.63 11.18 2.21
N ALA A 149 -15.51 10.66 3.07
CA ALA A 149 -15.31 10.68 4.53
C ALA A 149 -14.05 9.91 4.97
N PHE A 150 -13.68 8.87 4.21
CA PHE A 150 -12.42 8.15 4.32
C PHE A 150 -11.82 7.99 2.92
N PHE A 151 -10.51 8.13 2.83
CA PHE A 151 -9.78 8.06 1.57
C PHE A 151 -8.36 7.53 1.79
N TRP A 152 -7.76 6.98 0.73
CA TRP A 152 -6.37 6.58 0.72
C TRP A 152 -5.47 7.80 0.53
N GLN A 153 -4.81 8.22 1.61
CA GLN A 153 -3.81 9.29 1.56
C GLN A 153 -2.45 8.72 1.13
N PRO A 154 -1.83 9.26 0.06
CA PRO A 154 -0.44 8.95 -0.25
C PRO A 154 0.49 9.31 0.92
N SER A 155 1.36 8.40 1.29
CA SER A 155 2.29 8.48 2.43
C SER A 155 3.74 8.20 2.02
N GLY A 156 4.02 8.34 0.73
CA GLY A 156 5.34 8.31 0.13
C GLY A 156 5.41 7.44 -1.12
N SER A 157 6.49 7.61 -1.89
CA SER A 157 6.74 6.80 -3.08
C SER A 157 8.22 6.74 -3.43
N TYR A 158 8.64 5.67 -4.11
CA TYR A 158 9.97 5.58 -4.70
C TYR A 158 9.95 4.70 -5.96
N VAL A 159 11.00 4.84 -6.78
CA VAL A 159 11.22 4.02 -7.98
C VAL A 159 12.36 3.06 -7.71
N THR A 160 12.21 1.80 -8.14
CA THR A 160 13.27 0.80 -8.00
C THR A 160 14.52 1.18 -8.80
N ASP A 161 15.68 0.83 -8.25
CA ASP A 161 16.96 1.00 -8.94
C ASP A 161 17.10 -0.02 -10.10
N ALA A 162 16.63 -1.25 -9.86
CA ALA A 162 16.57 -2.34 -10.83
C ALA A 162 15.27 -2.33 -11.65
N ALA A 163 15.31 -3.03 -12.79
CA ALA A 163 14.16 -3.29 -13.66
C ALA A 163 13.62 -4.70 -13.44
N TYR A 164 12.31 -4.89 -13.62
CA TYR A 164 11.59 -6.14 -13.37
C TYR A 164 10.62 -6.43 -14.51
N SER A 165 10.50 -7.69 -14.88
CA SER A 165 9.53 -8.15 -15.86
C SER A 165 8.12 -8.14 -15.27
N ASP A 166 7.98 -8.41 -13.97
CA ASP A 166 6.72 -8.51 -13.25
C ASP A 166 6.78 -7.73 -11.93
N VAL A 167 5.67 -7.08 -11.55
CA VAL A 167 5.63 -6.32 -10.28
C VAL A 167 5.70 -7.21 -9.03
N ASP A 168 5.29 -8.48 -9.10
CA ASP A 168 5.40 -9.42 -7.99
C ASP A 168 6.87 -9.73 -7.66
N GLU A 169 7.76 -9.69 -8.67
CA GLU A 169 9.20 -9.79 -8.44
C GLU A 169 9.75 -8.53 -7.76
N ALA A 170 9.24 -7.35 -8.14
CA ALA A 170 9.61 -6.10 -7.50
C ALA A 170 9.21 -6.10 -6.02
N PHE A 171 8.00 -6.58 -5.67
CA PHE A 171 7.51 -6.66 -4.28
C PHE A 171 8.44 -7.46 -3.37
N ARG A 172 9.10 -8.52 -3.88
CA ARG A 172 10.10 -9.29 -3.11
C ARG A 172 11.32 -8.47 -2.69
N THR A 173 11.53 -7.31 -3.31
CA THR A 173 12.62 -6.37 -3.02
C THR A 173 12.13 -5.06 -2.39
N LEU A 174 10.84 -4.99 -2.01
CA LEU A 174 10.23 -3.82 -1.40
C LEU A 174 11.02 -3.43 -0.15
N ASN A 175 11.34 -2.13 -0.05
CA ASN A 175 12.00 -1.55 1.10
C ASN A 175 11.12 -0.44 1.68
N MET A 176 10.53 -0.72 2.84
CA MET A 176 9.58 0.18 3.49
C MET A 176 10.21 1.46 4.05
N ASP A 177 11.54 1.52 4.17
CA ASP A 177 12.28 2.70 4.60
C ASP A 177 12.52 3.70 3.46
N LYS A 178 12.35 3.27 2.20
CA LYS A 178 12.55 4.14 1.02
C LYS A 178 11.35 5.03 0.68
N PHE A 179 10.21 4.88 1.36
CA PHE A 179 9.05 5.74 1.16
C PHE A 179 9.28 7.11 1.82
N LEU A 180 9.75 8.07 1.01
CA LEU A 180 9.85 9.49 1.33
C LEU A 180 8.50 10.19 1.25
#